data_AF-A0A3N0CLS4-F1
#
_entry.id   AF-A0A3N0CLS4-F1
#
_cell.length_a   1.000
_cell.length_b   1.000
_cell.length_c   1.000
_cell.angle_alpha   90.00
_cell.angle_beta   90.00
_cell.angle_gamma   90.00
#
_symmetry.space_group_name_H-M   'P 1'
#
loop_
_entity.id
_entity.type
_entity.pdbx_description
1 polymer ?
#
loop_
_entity_poly.entity_id
_entity_poly.type
_entity_poly.pdbx_seq_one_letter_code
_entity_poly.pdbx_strand_id
1 'polypeptide(L)'
;MPSAPADLRALPGALLLALLLGVGGCSDDTSITPPTASSDSSTSRSAAAAVTVAALEKALRSGDAGAAAATGLGPAGPMLEAAAANVGALHLVDLGLRFVDERSDVADVSETGAWRGTVEVRYRLRDWDQGTTTVETTFTFAPGEHGQVITGIGGTSGRTPLWLTGPVKAVASGRTLVVAQGGSQAGATRYSALARKAVVAVGKVLPRWKGTLVIEAPSDEEGLDRALGASQDEYANIAAVTASVDGSLDPGSPVHVFLNPRVFDALGPRGAQVVVSHESTHVATEATFVSMPTWLLEGFADYVALAHAGIPVRTAASQILARIRKDGPPDHLPTADDLAPTAAGLGATYEEAWLATRFIAQSYGEKKLVAFYDAVDGGTSAEQAFRQVLGTTQAAFVKRWSADSRNLARAGVSGSVGG
;
A
#
# COMPACT_ATOMS: atom_id res chain seq x y z
N MET A 1 2.30 47.63 -32.53
CA MET A 1 2.39 46.23 -33.00
C MET A 1 3.52 45.54 -32.27
N PRO A 2 3.33 44.33 -31.75
CA PRO A 2 2.08 43.75 -31.24
C PRO A 2 2.25 43.27 -29.77
N SER A 3 1.30 43.53 -28.88
CA SER A 3 0.06 42.77 -28.65
C SER A 3 0.30 41.44 -27.91
N ALA A 4 -0.06 41.43 -26.62
CA ALA A 4 -0.48 40.22 -25.94
C ALA A 4 -1.77 39.67 -26.59
N PRO A 5 -2.06 38.38 -26.41
CA PRO A 5 -3.42 37.94 -26.20
C PRO A 5 -3.57 37.21 -24.87
N ALA A 6 -4.70 37.50 -24.25
CA ALA A 6 -5.29 36.77 -23.16
C ALA A 6 -6.00 35.50 -23.68
N ASP A 7 -6.32 34.65 -22.71
CA ASP A 7 -7.56 33.89 -22.59
C ASP A 7 -7.71 32.46 -23.13
N LEU A 8 -8.06 31.62 -22.15
CA LEU A 8 -9.07 30.57 -22.10
C LEU A 8 -8.96 29.40 -23.11
N ARG A 9 -8.95 28.18 -22.55
CA ARG A 9 -10.18 27.35 -22.49
C ARG A 9 -9.98 26.06 -21.69
N ALA A 10 -10.85 25.87 -20.71
CA ALA A 10 -11.22 24.59 -20.12
C ALA A 10 -11.99 23.71 -21.14
N LEU A 11 -11.91 22.39 -20.92
CA LEU A 11 -12.87 21.28 -21.16
C LEU A 11 -13.93 21.43 -22.27
N PRO A 12 -14.25 20.36 -23.02
CA PRO A 12 -15.48 19.64 -22.62
C PRO A 12 -15.57 18.15 -23.00
N GLY A 13 -16.48 17.44 -22.32
CA GLY A 13 -16.93 16.11 -22.68
C GLY A 13 -18.23 15.68 -21.99
N ALA A 14 -19.19 16.61 -21.82
CA ALA A 14 -20.57 16.29 -21.47
C ALA A 14 -21.41 16.30 -22.76
N LEU A 15 -22.03 15.16 -23.07
CA LEU A 15 -22.92 14.99 -24.22
C LEU A 15 -24.36 15.23 -23.75
N LEU A 16 -25.02 16.26 -24.28
CA LEU A 16 -26.46 16.50 -24.11
C LEU A 16 -27.05 16.74 -25.50
N LEU A 17 -27.91 15.81 -25.91
CA LEU A 17 -28.66 15.84 -27.16
C LEU A 17 -30.10 16.24 -26.84
N ALA A 18 -30.60 17.31 -27.44
CA ALA A 18 -32.02 17.66 -27.42
C ALA A 18 -32.43 18.25 -28.76
N LEU A 19 -33.49 17.69 -29.35
CA LEU A 19 -34.41 18.28 -30.34
C LEU A 19 -35.62 17.31 -30.41
N LEU A 20 -36.82 17.60 -29.88
CA LEU A 20 -37.90 18.56 -30.23
C LEU A 20 -39.11 17.85 -30.88
N LEU A 21 -40.27 17.92 -30.20
CA LEU A 21 -41.63 18.31 -30.67
C LEU A 21 -42.76 17.42 -30.13
N GLY A 22 -43.85 18.06 -29.67
CA GLY A 22 -45.19 17.43 -29.64
C GLY A 22 -46.15 17.85 -28.53
N VAL A 23 -46.89 18.94 -28.81
CA VAL A 23 -48.15 19.44 -28.23
C VAL A 23 -49.10 18.41 -27.60
N GLY A 24 -49.70 18.79 -26.46
CA GLY A 24 -51.15 18.69 -26.23
C GLY A 24 -51.65 17.68 -25.19
N GLY A 25 -52.35 18.17 -24.17
CA GLY A 25 -53.25 17.36 -23.35
C GLY A 25 -53.38 17.84 -21.91
N CYS A 26 -54.41 18.66 -21.63
CA CYS A 26 -54.87 18.90 -20.27
C CYS A 26 -55.40 17.58 -19.67
N SER A 27 -54.88 17.21 -18.51
CA SER A 27 -55.48 16.23 -17.61
C SER A 27 -55.13 16.66 -16.19
N ASP A 28 -56.15 16.87 -15.35
CA ASP A 28 -56.01 17.12 -13.92
C ASP A 28 -55.20 15.98 -13.30
N ASP A 29 -53.97 16.29 -12.86
CA ASP A 29 -53.16 15.35 -12.09
C ASP A 29 -52.82 16.01 -10.76
N THR A 30 -53.31 15.37 -9.69
CA THR A 30 -53.10 15.86 -8.33
C THR A 30 -51.62 15.66 -8.03
N SER A 31 -50.83 16.74 -8.06
CA SER A 31 -49.41 16.66 -7.71
C SER A 31 -49.30 16.29 -6.23
N ILE A 32 -49.12 15.00 -5.95
CA ILE A 32 -48.63 14.56 -4.65
C ILE A 32 -47.16 14.94 -4.64
N THR A 33 -46.82 15.99 -3.91
CA THR A 33 -45.43 16.34 -3.63
C THR A 33 -44.80 15.14 -2.92
N PRO A 34 -43.71 14.54 -3.44
CA PRO A 34 -43.02 13.50 -2.69
C PRO A 34 -42.57 14.12 -1.35
N PRO A 35 -42.70 13.41 -0.22
CA PRO A 35 -42.22 13.95 1.04
C PRO A 35 -40.72 14.21 0.92
N THR A 36 -40.33 15.47 1.04
CA THR A 36 -38.93 15.86 1.21
C THR A 36 -38.47 15.25 2.53
N ALA A 37 -37.45 14.38 2.50
CA ALA A 37 -36.85 13.85 3.71
C ALA A 37 -36.47 15.03 4.63
N SER A 38 -37.08 15.08 5.80
CA SER A 38 -36.83 16.15 6.78
C SER A 38 -35.37 16.08 7.20
N SER A 39 -34.64 17.20 7.12
CA SER A 39 -33.25 17.32 7.62
C SER A 39 -33.10 16.95 9.11
N ASP A 40 -34.21 16.91 9.85
CA ASP A 40 -34.30 16.40 11.22
C ASP A 40 -34.01 14.89 11.31
N SER A 41 -34.35 14.11 10.28
CA SER A 41 -34.14 12.65 10.27
C SER A 41 -32.67 12.27 10.03
N SER A 42 -31.94 13.02 9.18
CA SER A 42 -30.50 12.82 8.95
C SER A 42 -29.66 13.29 10.16
N THR A 43 -30.04 14.41 10.78
CA THR A 43 -29.40 14.90 12.01
C THR A 43 -29.61 13.93 13.17
N SER A 44 -30.83 13.40 13.33
CA SER A 44 -31.17 12.42 14.36
C SER A 44 -30.44 11.08 14.19
N ARG A 45 -30.38 10.53 12.96
CA ARG A 45 -29.63 9.28 12.71
C ARG A 45 -28.12 9.46 12.91
N SER A 46 -27.56 10.61 12.52
CA SER A 46 -26.13 10.91 12.72
C SER A 46 -25.78 10.98 14.21
N ALA A 47 -26.61 11.64 15.01
CA ALA A 47 -26.44 11.66 16.47
C ALA A 47 -26.53 10.26 17.09
N ALA A 48 -27.47 9.43 16.63
CA ALA A 48 -27.60 8.05 17.09
C ALA A 48 -26.42 7.16 16.65
N ALA A 49 -25.88 7.33 15.43
CA ALA A 49 -24.67 6.65 14.99
C ALA A 49 -23.45 7.05 15.82
N ALA A 50 -23.30 8.33 16.15
CA ALA A 50 -22.24 8.80 17.03
C ALA A 50 -22.29 8.13 18.43
N VAL A 51 -23.49 7.92 18.98
CA VAL A 51 -23.68 7.16 20.24
C VAL A 51 -23.24 5.71 20.08
N THR A 52 -23.60 5.04 18.99
CA THR A 52 -23.19 3.65 18.71
C THR A 52 -21.68 3.53 18.54
N VAL A 53 -21.04 4.47 17.82
CA VAL A 53 -19.59 4.52 17.66
C VAL A 53 -18.88 4.73 19.00
N ALA A 54 -19.38 5.63 19.86
CA ALA A 54 -18.83 5.86 21.19
C ALA A 54 -18.99 4.62 22.11
N ALA A 55 -20.10 3.88 21.99
CA ALA A 55 -20.30 2.63 22.70
C ALA A 55 -19.30 1.55 22.24
N LEU A 56 -19.06 1.45 20.93
CA LEU A 56 -18.04 0.56 20.37
C LEU A 56 -16.64 0.95 20.86
N GLU A 57 -16.26 2.23 20.83
CA GLU A 57 -14.96 2.68 21.36
C GLU A 57 -14.77 2.24 22.82
N LYS A 58 -15.79 2.43 23.66
CA LYS A 58 -15.73 2.03 25.07
C LYS A 58 -15.56 0.52 25.22
N ALA A 59 -16.29 -0.27 24.44
CA ALA A 59 -16.17 -1.73 24.45
C ALA A 59 -14.76 -2.18 24.03
N LEU A 60 -14.23 -1.62 22.93
CA LEU A 60 -12.89 -1.93 22.45
C LEU A 60 -11.80 -1.55 23.46
N ARG A 61 -11.88 -0.35 24.06
CA ARG A 61 -10.93 0.09 25.10
C ARG A 61 -10.96 -0.76 26.37
N SER A 62 -12.11 -1.32 26.71
CA SER A 62 -12.28 -2.19 27.89
C SER A 62 -12.01 -3.66 27.60
N GLY A 63 -11.84 -4.04 26.33
CA GLY A 63 -11.71 -5.44 25.90
C GLY A 63 -13.00 -6.25 26.08
N ASP A 64 -14.16 -5.59 26.18
CA ASP A 64 -15.45 -6.25 26.35
C ASP A 64 -15.99 -6.69 24.99
N ALA A 65 -15.67 -7.93 24.62
CA ALA A 65 -16.04 -8.51 23.34
C ALA A 65 -17.57 -8.65 23.16
N GLY A 66 -18.30 -8.92 24.25
CA GLY A 66 -19.77 -9.01 24.22
C GLY A 66 -20.42 -7.65 24.00
N ALA A 67 -19.93 -6.62 24.68
CA ALA A 67 -20.39 -5.25 24.45
C ALA A 67 -20.07 -4.75 23.05
N ALA A 68 -18.89 -5.11 22.50
CA ALA A 68 -18.53 -4.77 21.13
C ALA A 68 -19.48 -5.46 20.12
N ALA A 69 -19.71 -6.76 20.28
CA ALA A 69 -20.64 -7.53 19.44
C ALA A 69 -22.06 -6.94 19.46
N ALA A 70 -22.53 -6.49 20.62
CA ALA A 70 -23.87 -5.91 20.79
C ALA A 70 -24.09 -4.59 20.04
N THR A 71 -23.02 -3.90 19.60
CA THR A 71 -23.15 -2.71 18.74
C THR A 71 -23.35 -3.04 17.26
N GLY A 72 -23.18 -4.31 16.89
CA GLY A 72 -23.34 -4.81 15.52
C GLY A 72 -24.56 -5.72 15.34
N LEU A 73 -25.05 -5.80 14.11
CA LEU A 73 -26.11 -6.72 13.71
C LEU A 73 -25.65 -7.65 12.59
N GLY A 74 -26.15 -8.90 12.60
CA GLY A 74 -25.83 -9.89 11.58
C GLY A 74 -24.32 -10.21 11.56
N PRO A 75 -23.65 -10.16 10.39
CA PRO A 75 -22.22 -10.48 10.29
C PRO A 75 -21.32 -9.48 11.03
N ALA A 76 -21.80 -8.27 11.32
CA ALA A 76 -21.01 -7.26 12.03
C ALA A 76 -20.78 -7.59 13.51
N GLY A 77 -21.71 -8.29 14.17
CA GLY A 77 -21.56 -8.64 15.59
C GLY A 77 -20.29 -9.46 15.87
N PRO A 78 -20.11 -10.64 15.26
CA PRO A 78 -18.88 -11.44 15.40
C PRO A 78 -17.61 -10.72 14.93
N MET A 79 -17.71 -9.85 13.92
CA MET A 79 -16.59 -9.03 13.46
C MET A 79 -16.12 -8.04 14.53
N LEU A 80 -17.06 -7.37 15.21
CA LEU A 80 -16.77 -6.43 16.29
C LEU A 80 -16.29 -7.13 17.57
N GLU A 81 -16.80 -8.34 17.85
CA GLU A 81 -16.26 -9.22 18.89
C GLU A 81 -14.78 -9.53 18.64
N ALA A 82 -14.45 -9.90 17.40
CA ALA A 82 -13.07 -10.15 16.99
C ALA A 82 -12.20 -8.89 17.07
N ALA A 83 -12.73 -7.72 16.69
CA ALA A 83 -12.01 -6.45 16.83
C ALA A 83 -11.62 -6.16 18.29
N ALA A 84 -12.50 -6.44 19.26
CA ALA A 84 -12.18 -6.31 20.68
C ALA A 84 -11.06 -7.26 21.12
N ALA A 85 -11.07 -8.51 20.63
CA ALA A 85 -9.98 -9.46 20.89
C ALA A 85 -8.65 -9.01 20.25
N ASN A 86 -8.72 -8.45 19.04
CA ASN A 86 -7.55 -7.97 18.30
C ASN A 86 -6.85 -6.80 19.00
N VAL A 87 -7.61 -5.89 19.65
CA VAL A 87 -7.05 -4.80 20.47
C VAL A 87 -6.06 -5.34 21.51
N GLY A 88 -6.45 -6.40 22.22
CA GLY A 88 -5.59 -7.08 23.18
C GLY A 88 -4.43 -7.81 22.51
N ALA A 89 -4.68 -8.56 21.44
CA ALA A 89 -3.65 -9.35 20.76
C ALA A 89 -2.54 -8.50 20.11
N LEU A 90 -2.86 -7.28 19.69
CA LEU A 90 -1.94 -6.36 19.02
C LEU A 90 -1.37 -5.26 19.93
N HIS A 91 -1.78 -5.25 21.21
CA HIS A 91 -1.44 -4.19 22.17
C HIS A 91 -1.77 -2.78 21.64
N LEU A 92 -2.98 -2.60 21.09
CA LEU A 92 -3.39 -1.32 20.55
C LEU A 92 -3.54 -0.29 21.68
N VAL A 93 -2.94 0.87 21.48
CA VAL A 93 -3.02 2.05 22.35
C VAL A 93 -3.44 3.27 21.53
N ASP A 94 -3.68 4.40 22.21
CA ASP A 94 -4.19 5.63 21.59
C ASP A 94 -5.51 5.42 20.81
N LEU A 95 -6.22 4.33 21.13
CA LEU A 95 -7.44 3.89 20.47
C LEU A 95 -8.53 4.93 20.60
N GLY A 96 -9.15 5.37 19.51
CA GLY A 96 -10.32 6.28 19.53
C GLY A 96 -11.16 6.09 18.29
N LEU A 97 -12.49 6.18 18.42
CA LEU A 97 -13.40 6.11 17.28
C LEU A 97 -14.36 7.31 17.34
N ARG A 98 -14.49 8.04 16.23
CA ARG A 98 -15.33 9.22 16.18
C ARG A 98 -16.14 9.24 14.89
N PHE A 99 -17.46 9.30 15.02
CA PHE A 99 -18.32 9.59 13.87
C PHE A 99 -18.02 11.00 13.37
N VAL A 100 -17.77 11.14 12.07
CA VAL A 100 -17.39 12.40 11.43
C VAL A 100 -18.61 12.98 10.73
N ASP A 101 -19.11 12.29 9.71
CA ASP A 101 -20.23 12.74 8.90
C ASP A 101 -20.98 11.58 8.23
N GLU A 102 -22.13 11.93 7.65
CA GLU A 102 -22.87 11.05 6.76
C GLU A 102 -22.27 11.13 5.35
N ARG A 103 -22.10 9.98 4.69
CA ARG A 103 -21.62 9.93 3.32
C ARG A 103 -22.75 10.16 2.31
N SER A 104 -22.59 11.18 1.47
CA SER A 104 -23.56 11.60 0.46
C SER A 104 -23.37 10.96 -0.93
N ASP A 105 -22.27 10.23 -1.14
CA ASP A 105 -21.87 9.66 -2.44
C ASP A 105 -22.55 8.34 -2.80
N VAL A 106 -23.41 7.84 -1.91
CA VAL A 106 -24.24 6.66 -2.17
C VAL A 106 -25.70 7.08 -2.02
N ALA A 107 -26.35 7.33 -3.14
CA ALA A 107 -27.80 7.28 -3.20
C ALA A 107 -28.19 5.82 -2.97
N ASP A 108 -28.62 5.46 -1.76
CA ASP A 108 -29.60 4.41 -1.49
C ASP A 108 -29.76 4.27 0.04
N VAL A 109 -30.81 4.91 0.56
CA VAL A 109 -31.54 4.31 1.68
C VAL A 109 -32.09 3.00 1.11
N SER A 110 -31.38 1.90 1.33
CA SER A 110 -31.89 0.57 1.00
C SER A 110 -33.29 0.39 1.59
N GLU A 111 -34.10 -0.54 1.07
CA GLU A 111 -35.42 -0.86 1.66
C GLU A 111 -35.33 -1.20 3.16
N THR A 112 -34.14 -1.56 3.66
CA THR A 112 -33.83 -1.87 5.06
C THR A 112 -33.43 -0.65 5.90
N GLY A 113 -33.37 0.55 5.31
CA GLY A 113 -32.95 1.78 5.99
C GLY A 113 -31.44 1.90 6.21
N ALA A 114 -30.62 1.02 5.62
CA ALA A 114 -29.17 1.09 5.78
C ALA A 114 -28.56 2.31 5.07
N TRP A 115 -27.56 2.92 5.68
CA TRP A 115 -26.85 4.10 5.21
C TRP A 115 -25.38 4.08 5.64
N ARG A 116 -24.53 4.92 5.04
CA ARG A 116 -23.08 4.94 5.31
C ARG A 116 -22.64 6.24 5.96
N GLY A 117 -21.73 6.13 6.92
CA GLY A 117 -21.08 7.27 7.57
C GLY A 117 -19.58 7.09 7.62
N THR A 118 -18.87 8.20 7.75
CA THR A 118 -17.43 8.25 7.94
C THR A 118 -17.12 8.17 9.43
N VAL A 119 -16.23 7.26 9.81
CA VAL A 119 -15.72 7.13 11.17
C VAL A 119 -14.21 7.29 11.14
N GLU A 120 -13.71 8.27 11.89
CA GLU A 120 -12.29 8.42 12.18
C GLU A 120 -11.90 7.35 13.22
N VAL A 121 -10.86 6.59 12.90
CA VAL A 121 -10.26 5.56 13.75
C VAL A 121 -8.83 5.99 14.05
N ARG A 122 -8.53 6.14 15.33
CA ARG A 122 -7.20 6.47 15.85
C ARG A 122 -6.65 5.25 16.59
N TYR A 123 -5.42 4.83 16.31
CA TYR A 123 -4.79 3.72 17.05
C TYR A 123 -3.28 3.68 16.81
N ARG A 124 -2.58 2.96 17.67
CA ARG A 124 -1.15 2.70 17.54
C ARG A 124 -0.82 1.32 18.07
N LEU A 125 -0.03 0.54 17.33
CA LEU A 125 0.54 -0.71 17.84
C LEU A 125 1.69 -0.34 18.80
N ARG A 126 1.44 -0.41 20.12
CA ARG A 126 2.30 0.19 21.16
C ARG A 126 3.79 -0.12 20.99
N ASP A 127 4.10 -1.37 20.68
CA ASP A 127 5.45 -1.91 20.68
C ASP A 127 6.12 -1.85 19.29
N TRP A 128 5.41 -1.35 18.28
CA TRP A 128 5.78 -1.48 16.87
C TRP A 128 5.81 -0.15 16.11
N ASP A 129 4.82 0.71 16.35
CA ASP A 129 4.62 1.95 15.61
C ASP A 129 5.29 3.14 16.29
N GLN A 130 5.89 4.02 15.48
CA GLN A 130 6.52 5.26 15.97
C GLN A 130 5.53 6.40 16.23
N GLY A 131 4.39 6.40 15.53
CA GLY A 131 3.36 7.44 15.58
C GLY A 131 1.96 6.85 15.67
N THR A 132 0.96 7.67 15.98
CA THR A 132 -0.43 7.21 16.00
C THR A 132 -1.02 7.29 14.60
N THR A 133 -1.55 6.19 14.09
CA THR A 133 -2.35 6.15 12.87
C THR A 133 -3.68 6.86 13.10
N THR A 134 -4.07 7.74 12.17
CA THR A 134 -5.43 8.32 12.11
C THR A 134 -5.98 8.07 10.72
N VAL A 135 -7.07 7.32 10.63
CA VAL A 135 -7.67 6.93 9.34
C VAL A 135 -9.17 7.12 9.36
N GLU A 136 -9.73 7.66 8.28
CA GLU A 136 -11.16 7.69 8.06
C GLU A 136 -11.60 6.45 7.29
N THR A 137 -12.54 5.71 7.85
CA THR A 137 -13.09 4.50 7.25
C THR A 137 -14.61 4.55 7.22
N THR A 138 -15.19 3.80 6.30
CA THR A 138 -16.64 3.76 6.11
C THR A 138 -17.28 2.78 7.09
N PHE A 139 -18.32 3.20 7.78
CA PHE A 139 -19.21 2.32 8.56
C PHE A 139 -20.59 2.32 7.91
N THR A 140 -21.20 1.15 7.82
CA THR A 140 -22.60 1.00 7.40
C THR A 140 -23.48 0.84 8.65
N PHE A 141 -24.52 1.65 8.74
CA PHE A 141 -25.47 1.68 9.85
C PHE A 141 -26.86 1.31 9.36
N ALA A 142 -27.69 0.77 10.25
CA ALA A 142 -29.12 0.57 10.01
C ALA A 142 -29.91 0.85 11.30
N PRO A 143 -31.23 1.11 11.21
CA PRO A 143 -32.09 1.18 12.39
C PRO A 143 -32.06 -0.12 13.20
N GLY A 144 -31.86 -0.02 14.51
CA GLY A 144 -31.98 -1.11 15.48
C GLY A 144 -33.03 -0.78 16.55
N GLU A 145 -33.22 -1.69 17.51
CA GLU A 145 -34.26 -1.56 18.56
C GLU A 145 -34.11 -0.29 19.43
N HIS A 146 -32.88 0.20 19.60
CA HIS A 146 -32.57 1.31 20.52
C HIS A 146 -31.77 2.45 19.87
N GLY A 147 -31.76 2.54 18.53
CA GLY A 147 -31.00 3.57 17.82
C GLY A 147 -30.45 3.06 16.49
N GLN A 148 -29.18 3.37 16.20
CA GLN A 148 -28.48 2.83 15.04
C GLN A 148 -27.62 1.64 15.46
N VAL A 149 -27.50 0.64 14.59
CA VAL A 149 -26.59 -0.51 14.75
C VAL A 149 -25.64 -0.59 13.57
N ILE A 150 -24.43 -1.10 13.81
CA ILE A 150 -23.43 -1.30 12.76
C ILE A 150 -23.76 -2.59 12.01
N THR A 151 -23.81 -2.52 10.68
CA THR A 151 -24.06 -3.68 9.81
C THR A 151 -22.87 -4.02 8.91
N GLY A 152 -21.89 -3.13 8.81
CA GLY A 152 -20.63 -3.36 8.10
C GLY A 152 -19.58 -2.30 8.37
N ILE A 153 -18.31 -2.64 8.13
CA ILE A 153 -17.15 -1.76 8.19
C ILE A 153 -16.36 -1.91 6.89
N GLY A 154 -15.83 -0.81 6.38
CA GLY A 154 -15.13 -0.72 5.11
C GLY A 154 -16.08 -0.48 3.93
N GLY A 155 -15.49 -0.41 2.74
CA GLY A 155 -16.19 -0.14 1.49
C GLY A 155 -15.20 0.05 0.35
N THR A 156 -15.67 0.56 -0.78
CA THR A 156 -14.86 0.82 -1.98
C THR A 156 -14.06 2.13 -1.91
N SER A 157 -14.16 2.87 -0.80
CA SER A 157 -13.43 4.12 -0.59
C SER A 157 -12.90 4.22 0.83
N GLY A 158 -11.71 4.83 0.95
CA GLY A 158 -10.99 4.98 2.21
C GLY A 158 -10.25 3.71 2.64
N ARG A 159 -9.35 3.90 3.61
CA ARG A 159 -8.56 2.80 4.19
C ARG A 159 -9.31 2.16 5.34
N THR A 160 -9.16 0.86 5.51
CA THR A 160 -9.81 0.07 6.56
C THR A 160 -8.78 -0.76 7.30
N PRO A 161 -8.49 -0.46 8.58
CA PRO A 161 -7.54 -1.23 9.38
C PRO A 161 -7.89 -2.73 9.41
N LEU A 162 -6.89 -3.58 9.17
CA LEU A 162 -7.10 -5.04 9.08
C LEU A 162 -7.68 -5.63 10.37
N TRP A 163 -7.27 -5.08 11.52
CA TRP A 163 -7.74 -5.54 12.83
C TRP A 163 -9.24 -5.26 13.09
N LEU A 164 -9.89 -4.40 12.29
CA LEU A 164 -11.32 -4.11 12.42
C LEU A 164 -12.22 -5.02 11.58
N THR A 165 -11.67 -5.76 10.61
CA THR A 165 -12.46 -6.47 9.57
C THR A 165 -12.55 -7.97 9.80
N GLY A 166 -12.13 -8.46 10.96
CA GLY A 166 -12.25 -9.86 11.35
C GLY A 166 -11.13 -10.32 12.29
N PRO A 167 -11.11 -11.61 12.66
CA PRO A 167 -10.09 -12.15 13.55
C PRO A 167 -8.71 -12.16 12.88
N VAL A 168 -7.70 -11.71 13.62
CA VAL A 168 -6.30 -11.73 13.17
C VAL A 168 -5.44 -12.64 14.04
N LYS A 169 -4.35 -13.13 13.45
CA LYS A 169 -3.29 -13.85 14.14
C LYS A 169 -2.05 -12.97 14.20
N ALA A 170 -1.62 -12.67 15.41
CA ALA A 170 -0.41 -11.91 15.67
C ALA A 170 0.75 -12.87 15.98
N VAL A 171 1.86 -12.75 15.25
CA VAL A 171 3.10 -13.52 15.50
C VAL A 171 4.27 -12.54 15.64
N ALA A 172 4.61 -12.24 16.88
CA ALA A 172 5.77 -11.43 17.23
C ALA A 172 7.04 -12.29 17.35
N SER A 173 8.17 -11.82 16.82
CA SER A 173 9.48 -12.47 16.99
C SER A 173 10.63 -11.48 16.84
N GLY A 174 11.32 -11.18 17.94
CA GLY A 174 12.41 -10.19 17.93
C GLY A 174 11.90 -8.81 17.48
N ARG A 175 12.42 -8.30 16.36
CA ARG A 175 12.06 -6.99 15.77
C ARG A 175 10.90 -7.06 14.75
N THR A 176 10.19 -8.18 14.66
CA THR A 176 9.13 -8.35 13.64
C THR A 176 7.79 -8.71 14.25
N LEU A 177 6.72 -8.13 13.71
CA LEU A 177 5.33 -8.55 13.93
C LEU A 177 4.70 -8.95 12.60
N VAL A 178 3.99 -10.07 12.59
CA VAL A 178 3.08 -10.43 11.50
C VAL A 178 1.64 -10.40 12.03
N VAL A 179 0.76 -9.71 11.31
CA VAL A 179 -0.70 -9.69 11.54
C VAL A 179 -1.36 -10.34 10.32
N ALA A 180 -1.93 -11.53 10.48
CA ALA A 180 -2.52 -12.27 9.37
C ALA A 180 -4.02 -12.56 9.60
N GLN A 181 -4.86 -12.25 8.62
CA GLN A 181 -6.29 -12.53 8.63
C GLN A 181 -6.61 -13.82 7.85
N GLY A 182 -7.60 -14.59 8.30
CA GLY A 182 -8.15 -15.76 7.58
C GLY A 182 -7.21 -16.98 7.42
N GLY A 183 -5.91 -16.83 7.67
CA GLY A 183 -4.90 -17.86 7.47
C GLY A 183 -4.74 -18.86 8.62
N SER A 184 -4.05 -19.98 8.35
CA SER A 184 -3.63 -20.94 9.38
C SER A 184 -2.52 -20.36 10.27
N GLN A 185 -2.37 -20.89 11.49
CA GLN A 185 -1.24 -20.51 12.37
C GLN A 185 0.12 -20.79 11.68
N ALA A 186 0.18 -21.85 10.88
CA ALA A 186 1.35 -22.20 10.09
C ALA A 186 1.67 -21.14 9.02
N GLY A 187 0.65 -20.55 8.39
CA GLY A 187 0.81 -19.44 7.44
C GLY A 187 1.42 -18.19 8.09
N ALA A 188 0.85 -17.73 9.20
CA ALA A 188 1.40 -16.61 9.97
C ALA A 188 2.86 -16.88 10.45
N THR A 189 3.14 -18.12 10.86
CA THR A 189 4.50 -18.53 11.25
C THR A 189 5.47 -18.53 10.06
N ARG A 190 5.01 -18.92 8.86
CA ARG A 190 5.80 -18.84 7.62
C ARG A 190 6.19 -17.39 7.32
N TYR A 191 5.23 -16.46 7.33
CA TYR A 191 5.51 -15.04 7.12
C TYR A 191 6.47 -14.48 8.18
N SER A 192 6.30 -14.86 9.45
CA SER A 192 7.21 -14.44 10.53
C SER A 192 8.65 -14.93 10.29
N ALA A 193 8.83 -16.14 9.77
CA ALA A 193 10.15 -16.65 9.41
C ALA A 193 10.81 -15.86 8.24
N LEU A 194 10.01 -15.42 7.26
CA LEU A 194 10.49 -14.56 6.17
C LEU A 194 10.89 -13.18 6.69
N ALA A 195 10.04 -12.57 7.52
CA ALA A 195 10.27 -11.26 8.14
C ALA A 195 11.59 -11.25 8.95
N ARG A 196 11.81 -12.26 9.79
CA ARG A 196 13.05 -12.37 10.58
C ARG A 196 14.30 -12.44 9.72
N LYS A 197 14.26 -13.22 8.63
CA LYS A 197 15.37 -13.34 7.68
C LYS A 197 15.61 -12.04 6.93
N ALA A 198 14.53 -11.34 6.57
CA ALA A 198 14.61 -10.04 5.91
C ALA A 198 15.28 -9.00 6.80
N VAL A 199 14.90 -8.88 8.08
CA VAL A 199 15.56 -7.96 9.03
C VAL A 199 17.07 -8.25 9.14
N VAL A 200 17.46 -9.53 9.15
CA VAL A 200 18.88 -9.92 9.16
C VAL A 200 19.58 -9.56 7.84
N ALA A 201 18.93 -9.78 6.69
CA ALA A 201 19.49 -9.44 5.38
C ALA A 201 19.68 -7.92 5.24
N VAL A 202 18.65 -7.13 5.55
CA VAL A 202 18.70 -5.66 5.56
C VAL A 202 19.80 -5.18 6.51
N GLY A 203 19.90 -5.73 7.72
CA GLY A 203 20.92 -5.35 8.70
C GLY A 203 22.37 -5.63 8.28
N LYS A 204 22.62 -6.47 7.27
CA LYS A 204 23.98 -6.68 6.73
C LYS A 204 24.44 -5.49 5.88
N VAL A 205 23.53 -4.90 5.11
CA VAL A 205 23.81 -3.74 4.23
C VAL A 205 23.59 -2.42 4.97
N LEU A 206 22.54 -2.36 5.81
CA LEU A 206 22.13 -1.20 6.61
C LEU A 206 22.31 -1.48 8.12
N PRO A 207 23.55 -1.60 8.63
CA PRO A 207 23.80 -2.01 10.02
C PRO A 207 23.33 -0.99 11.07
N ARG A 208 23.09 0.27 10.66
CA ARG A 208 22.55 1.33 11.51
C ARG A 208 21.05 1.20 11.75
N TRP A 209 20.32 0.51 10.88
CA TRP A 209 18.87 0.37 11.04
C TRP A 209 18.52 -0.57 12.21
N LYS A 210 17.85 0.00 13.22
CA LYS A 210 17.38 -0.70 14.43
C LYS A 210 15.85 -0.78 14.55
N GLY A 211 15.10 -0.29 13.55
CA GLY A 211 13.65 -0.23 13.56
C GLY A 211 12.94 -1.58 13.57
N THR A 212 11.64 -1.58 13.77
CA THR A 212 10.78 -2.76 13.71
C THR A 212 10.28 -3.01 12.29
N LEU A 213 9.76 -4.20 12.03
CA LEU A 213 9.06 -4.54 10.79
C LEU A 213 7.70 -5.13 11.13
N VAL A 214 6.63 -4.48 10.66
CA VAL A 214 5.27 -4.98 10.75
C VAL A 214 4.84 -5.45 9.36
N ILE A 215 4.35 -6.68 9.27
CA ILE A 215 3.75 -7.23 8.05
C ILE A 215 2.28 -7.51 8.31
N GLU A 216 1.41 -6.96 7.50
CA GLU A 216 -0.02 -7.24 7.48
C GLU A 216 -0.35 -8.13 6.28
N ALA A 217 -1.10 -9.21 6.52
CA ALA A 217 -1.51 -10.17 5.50
C ALA A 217 -3.03 -10.34 5.56
N PRO A 218 -3.78 -9.60 4.73
CA PRO A 218 -5.20 -9.81 4.54
C PRO A 218 -5.54 -11.23 4.07
N SER A 219 -6.80 -11.64 4.19
CA SER A 219 -7.26 -12.97 3.75
C SER A 219 -7.31 -13.12 2.23
N ASP A 220 -7.50 -12.01 1.54
CA ASP A 220 -7.77 -11.93 0.11
C ASP A 220 -7.40 -10.55 -0.43
N GLU A 221 -7.53 -10.39 -1.74
CA GLU A 221 -7.22 -9.15 -2.47
C GLU A 221 -8.16 -8.00 -2.11
N GLU A 222 -9.46 -8.27 -1.88
CA GLU A 222 -10.39 -7.23 -1.46
C GLU A 222 -10.02 -6.67 -0.07
N GLY A 223 -9.52 -7.53 0.83
CA GLY A 223 -8.96 -7.11 2.10
C GLY A 223 -7.70 -6.25 1.96
N LEU A 224 -6.85 -6.53 0.97
CA LEU A 224 -5.70 -5.69 0.64
C LEU A 224 -6.13 -4.33 0.11
N ASP A 225 -7.07 -4.31 -0.84
CA ASP A 225 -7.57 -3.07 -1.44
C ASP A 225 -8.19 -2.17 -0.36
N ARG A 226 -9.00 -2.74 0.54
CA ARG A 226 -9.54 -2.01 1.70
C ARG A 226 -8.45 -1.52 2.65
N ALA A 227 -7.41 -2.31 2.93
CA ALA A 227 -6.33 -1.89 3.82
C ALA A 227 -5.53 -0.71 3.24
N LEU A 228 -5.30 -0.70 1.93
CA LEU A 228 -4.55 0.34 1.22
C LEU A 228 -5.42 1.50 0.71
N GLY A 229 -6.75 1.37 0.76
CA GLY A 229 -7.68 2.31 0.14
C GLY A 229 -7.51 2.35 -1.38
N ALA A 230 -7.14 1.22 -1.97
CA ALA A 230 -6.83 1.06 -3.37
C ALA A 230 -8.09 0.86 -4.22
N SER A 231 -8.00 1.21 -5.50
CA SER A 231 -8.99 0.81 -6.48
C SER A 231 -8.87 -0.68 -6.81
N GLN A 232 -9.99 -1.30 -7.22
CA GLN A 232 -9.98 -2.71 -7.62
C GLN A 232 -8.92 -2.95 -8.71
N ASP A 233 -8.19 -4.06 -8.54
CA ASP A 233 -7.10 -4.51 -9.42
C ASP A 233 -5.82 -3.66 -9.43
N GLU A 234 -5.75 -2.56 -8.66
CA GLU A 234 -4.56 -1.68 -8.60
C GLU A 234 -3.30 -2.45 -8.18
N TYR A 235 -3.43 -3.35 -7.20
CA TYR A 235 -2.33 -4.18 -6.68
C TYR A 235 -2.46 -5.67 -7.06
N ALA A 236 -3.33 -6.02 -8.02
CA ALA A 236 -3.64 -7.42 -8.39
C ALA A 236 -2.41 -8.26 -8.76
N ASN A 237 -1.38 -7.61 -9.31
CA ASN A 237 -0.15 -8.25 -9.79
C ASN A 237 1.07 -7.95 -8.92
N ILE A 238 0.87 -7.30 -7.77
CA ILE A 238 1.93 -6.87 -6.87
C ILE A 238 1.90 -7.77 -5.63
N ALA A 239 3.03 -8.40 -5.30
CA ALA A 239 3.10 -9.41 -4.24
C ALA A 239 3.05 -8.82 -2.83
N ALA A 240 3.58 -7.62 -2.66
CA ALA A 240 3.57 -6.91 -1.40
C ALA A 240 3.74 -5.41 -1.64
N VAL A 241 3.30 -4.59 -0.70
CA VAL A 241 3.36 -3.13 -0.76
C VAL A 241 3.86 -2.60 0.57
N THR A 242 4.91 -1.77 0.55
CA THR A 242 5.30 -0.97 1.71
C THR A 242 4.60 0.38 1.67
N ALA A 243 3.76 0.67 2.66
CA ALA A 243 3.00 1.91 2.71
C ALA A 243 2.79 2.40 4.14
N SER A 244 2.58 3.71 4.29
CA SER A 244 2.03 4.24 5.52
C SER A 244 0.62 3.67 5.74
N VAL A 245 0.28 3.40 7.00
CA VAL A 245 -0.97 2.73 7.35
C VAL A 245 -2.19 3.60 7.05
N ASP A 246 -2.09 4.91 7.30
CA ASP A 246 -3.11 5.91 7.00
C ASP A 246 -3.02 6.50 5.58
N GLY A 247 -1.98 6.16 4.81
CA GLY A 247 -1.72 6.73 3.49
C GLY A 247 -1.07 8.11 3.53
N SER A 248 -0.68 8.61 4.70
CA SER A 248 0.04 9.87 4.83
C SER A 248 1.45 9.77 4.23
N LEU A 249 1.91 10.87 3.63
CA LEU A 249 3.29 11.05 3.19
C LEU A 249 4.12 11.87 4.20
N ASP A 250 3.56 12.12 5.39
CA ASP A 250 4.24 12.84 6.46
C ASP A 250 5.24 11.91 7.18
N PRO A 251 6.52 12.32 7.31
CA PRO A 251 7.50 11.56 8.08
C PRO A 251 7.02 11.28 9.52
N GLY A 252 7.25 10.04 9.97
CA GLY A 252 6.82 9.57 11.30
C GLY A 252 5.46 8.88 11.32
N SER A 253 4.73 8.89 10.20
CA SER A 253 3.54 8.03 10.02
C SER A 253 3.96 6.56 10.09
N PRO A 254 3.20 5.67 10.75
CA PRO A 254 3.52 4.24 10.79
C PRO A 254 3.55 3.64 9.39
N VAL A 255 4.60 2.87 9.06
CA VAL A 255 4.79 2.21 7.76
C VAL A 255 4.84 0.71 7.94
N HIS A 256 3.96 -0.01 7.27
CA HIS A 256 3.85 -1.46 7.30
C HIS A 256 4.04 -2.05 5.89
N VAL A 257 4.33 -3.35 5.85
CA VAL A 257 4.33 -4.14 4.62
C VAL A 257 3.02 -4.91 4.53
N PHE A 258 2.25 -4.70 3.46
CA PHE A 258 1.00 -5.39 3.19
C PHE A 258 1.25 -6.49 2.15
N LEU A 259 0.95 -7.75 2.47
CA LEU A 259 1.08 -8.86 1.53
C LEU A 259 -0.19 -9.01 0.70
N ASN A 260 -0.03 -9.24 -0.61
CA ASN A 260 -1.11 -9.74 -1.45
C ASN A 260 -1.09 -11.28 -1.42
N PRO A 261 -1.98 -11.95 -0.66
CA PRO A 261 -1.94 -13.40 -0.53
C PRO A 261 -2.06 -14.12 -1.89
N ARG A 262 -2.85 -13.57 -2.84
CA ARG A 262 -3.07 -14.15 -4.18
C ARG A 262 -1.76 -14.31 -4.96
N VAL A 263 -0.94 -13.26 -4.97
CA VAL A 263 0.33 -13.24 -5.70
C VAL A 263 1.44 -13.85 -4.86
N PHE A 264 1.49 -13.49 -3.57
CA PHE A 264 2.58 -13.85 -2.67
C PHE A 264 2.64 -15.35 -2.38
N ASP A 265 1.49 -16.01 -2.17
CA ASP A 265 1.49 -17.44 -1.83
C ASP A 265 1.85 -18.34 -3.02
N ALA A 266 1.66 -17.85 -4.25
CA ALA A 266 2.13 -18.51 -5.46
C ALA A 266 3.66 -18.45 -5.63
N LEU A 267 4.34 -17.56 -4.90
CA LEU A 267 5.80 -17.48 -4.95
C LEU A 267 6.45 -18.68 -4.27
N GLY A 268 7.46 -19.25 -4.94
CA GLY A 268 8.37 -20.21 -4.31
C GLY A 268 9.13 -19.57 -3.13
N PRO A 269 9.66 -20.37 -2.18
CA PRO A 269 10.27 -19.86 -0.95
C PRO A 269 11.38 -18.81 -1.15
N ARG A 270 12.14 -18.91 -2.25
CA ARG A 270 13.19 -17.92 -2.58
C ARG A 270 12.60 -16.60 -3.05
N GLY A 271 11.60 -16.63 -3.93
CA GLY A 271 10.92 -15.44 -4.43
C GLY A 271 10.23 -14.68 -3.30
N ALA A 272 9.48 -15.41 -2.46
CA ALA A 272 8.85 -14.83 -1.27
C ALA A 272 9.87 -14.17 -0.31
N GLN A 273 11.05 -14.79 -0.13
CA GLN A 273 12.10 -14.18 0.69
C GLN A 273 12.69 -12.92 0.05
N VAL A 274 12.88 -12.90 -1.27
CA VAL A 274 13.37 -11.70 -1.98
C VAL A 274 12.37 -10.56 -1.80
N VAL A 275 11.08 -10.80 -2.07
CA VAL A 275 10.02 -9.79 -1.89
C VAL A 275 10.02 -9.23 -0.47
N VAL A 276 9.96 -10.06 0.57
CA VAL A 276 9.92 -9.54 1.95
C VAL A 276 11.21 -8.77 2.30
N SER A 277 12.37 -9.16 1.75
CA SER A 277 13.62 -8.44 1.98
C SER A 277 13.68 -7.11 1.24
N HIS A 278 13.07 -7.04 0.05
CA HIS A 278 12.89 -5.83 -0.74
C HIS A 278 11.99 -4.84 0.02
N GLU A 279 10.77 -5.26 0.42
CA GLU A 279 9.85 -4.43 1.19
C GLU A 279 10.43 -3.97 2.54
N SER A 280 11.15 -4.86 3.22
CA SER A 280 11.85 -4.50 4.47
C SER A 280 12.92 -3.44 4.27
N THR A 281 13.49 -3.33 3.06
CA THR A 281 14.44 -2.27 2.73
C THR A 281 13.73 -0.94 2.63
N HIS A 282 12.55 -0.87 2.01
CA HIS A 282 11.75 0.35 1.98
C HIS A 282 11.37 0.85 3.37
N VAL A 283 10.99 -0.06 4.28
CA VAL A 283 10.78 0.30 5.69
C VAL A 283 12.07 0.84 6.32
N ALA A 284 13.20 0.19 6.07
CA ALA A 284 14.47 0.56 6.68
C ALA A 284 15.06 1.88 6.19
N THR A 285 14.72 2.28 4.97
CA THR A 285 15.14 3.54 4.35
C THR A 285 14.03 4.60 4.36
N GLU A 286 12.92 4.35 5.04
CA GLU A 286 11.75 5.23 5.09
C GLU A 286 11.27 5.66 3.68
N ALA A 287 11.40 4.76 2.69
CA ALA A 287 11.22 5.06 1.26
C ALA A 287 9.84 5.61 0.90
N THR A 288 8.83 5.40 1.76
CA THR A 288 7.50 6.00 1.63
C THR A 288 7.52 7.54 1.65
N PHE A 289 8.51 8.15 2.31
CA PHE A 289 8.57 9.61 2.53
C PHE A 289 9.67 10.31 1.73
N VAL A 290 10.48 9.56 0.97
CA VAL A 290 11.65 10.10 0.27
C VAL A 290 11.31 10.48 -1.16
N SER A 291 11.93 11.55 -1.67
CA SER A 291 11.85 11.94 -3.08
C SER A 291 13.18 11.66 -3.76
N MET A 292 13.25 10.58 -4.53
CA MET A 292 14.44 10.21 -5.29
C MET A 292 14.07 9.54 -6.63
N PRO A 293 15.01 9.43 -7.58
CA PRO A 293 14.75 8.69 -8.82
C PRO A 293 14.35 7.24 -8.54
N THR A 294 13.23 6.79 -9.13
CA THR A 294 12.64 5.46 -8.90
C THR A 294 13.64 4.32 -9.15
N TRP A 295 14.52 4.44 -10.16
CA TRP A 295 15.55 3.41 -10.41
C TRP A 295 16.50 3.21 -9.22
N LEU A 296 16.79 4.26 -8.45
CA LEU A 296 17.66 4.18 -7.29
C LEU A 296 16.90 3.59 -6.11
N LEU A 297 15.65 4.02 -5.90
CA LEU A 297 14.77 3.53 -4.84
C LEU A 297 14.55 2.01 -4.97
N GLU A 298 14.06 1.57 -6.14
CA GLU A 298 13.76 0.17 -6.42
C GLU A 298 15.02 -0.68 -6.58
N GLY A 299 16.00 -0.17 -7.33
CA GLY A 299 17.25 -0.87 -7.55
C GLY A 299 18.03 -1.09 -6.26
N PHE A 300 17.94 -0.18 -5.28
CA PHE A 300 18.62 -0.35 -3.98
C PHE A 300 17.90 -1.39 -3.11
N ALA A 301 16.56 -1.39 -3.09
CA ALA A 301 15.78 -2.43 -2.42
C ALA A 301 16.09 -3.83 -2.98
N ASP A 302 16.15 -3.97 -4.31
CA ASP A 302 16.59 -5.22 -4.95
C ASP A 302 18.04 -5.58 -4.66
N TYR A 303 18.93 -4.59 -4.59
CA TYR A 303 20.32 -4.84 -4.21
C TYR A 303 20.40 -5.47 -2.82
N VAL A 304 19.74 -4.87 -1.83
CA VAL A 304 19.71 -5.38 -0.45
C VAL A 304 19.07 -6.76 -0.38
N ALA A 305 17.96 -6.98 -1.09
CA ALA A 305 17.25 -8.25 -1.13
C ALA A 305 18.08 -9.39 -1.74
N LEU A 306 18.88 -9.09 -2.77
CA LEU A 306 19.62 -10.09 -3.55
C LEU A 306 21.09 -10.27 -3.11
N ALA A 307 21.72 -9.28 -2.48
CA ALA A 307 23.16 -9.27 -2.16
C ALA A 307 23.64 -10.53 -1.39
N HIS A 308 22.78 -11.09 -0.55
CA HIS A 308 23.07 -12.27 0.27
C HIS A 308 22.07 -13.42 0.09
N ALA A 309 21.25 -13.38 -0.97
CA ALA A 309 20.25 -14.41 -1.24
C ALA A 309 20.83 -15.70 -1.83
N GLY A 310 22.08 -15.68 -2.31
CA GLY A 310 22.71 -16.81 -3.00
C GLY A 310 22.08 -17.11 -4.37
N ILE A 311 21.33 -16.16 -4.93
CA ILE A 311 20.72 -16.27 -6.26
C ILE A 311 21.76 -15.83 -7.30
N PRO A 312 22.10 -16.66 -8.30
CA PRO A 312 23.03 -16.25 -9.35
C PRO A 312 22.51 -15.04 -10.10
N VAL A 313 23.42 -14.11 -10.43
CA VAL A 313 23.05 -12.85 -11.12
C VAL A 313 22.29 -13.11 -12.42
N ARG A 314 22.66 -14.17 -13.16
CA ARG A 314 21.99 -14.55 -14.42
C ARG A 314 20.56 -15.02 -14.24
N THR A 315 20.25 -15.59 -13.07
CA THR A 315 18.90 -16.02 -12.73
C THR A 315 18.05 -14.82 -12.33
N ALA A 316 18.60 -13.93 -11.50
CA ALA A 316 17.89 -12.72 -11.07
C ALA A 316 17.71 -11.69 -12.20
N ALA A 317 18.65 -11.57 -13.14
CA ALA A 317 18.57 -10.65 -14.29
C ALA A 317 18.05 -11.34 -15.56
N SER A 318 17.28 -12.43 -15.44
CA SER A 318 17.00 -13.28 -16.61
C SER A 318 16.23 -12.56 -17.73
N GLN A 319 15.30 -11.66 -17.37
CA GLN A 319 14.44 -10.94 -18.30
C GLN A 319 15.19 -9.78 -18.96
N ILE A 320 15.91 -8.96 -18.19
CA ILE A 320 16.71 -7.88 -18.74
C ILE A 320 17.83 -8.41 -19.63
N LEU A 321 18.49 -9.52 -19.25
CA LEU A 321 19.52 -10.12 -20.10
C LEU A 321 18.93 -10.66 -21.41
N ALA A 322 17.67 -11.14 -21.42
CA ALA A 322 16.97 -11.52 -22.64
C ALA A 322 16.67 -10.32 -23.53
N ARG A 323 16.18 -9.22 -22.95
CA ARG A 323 15.96 -7.94 -23.65
C ARG A 323 17.26 -7.41 -24.25
N ILE A 324 18.35 -7.40 -23.49
CA ILE A 324 19.67 -6.92 -23.95
C ILE A 324 20.21 -7.75 -25.12
N ARG A 325 19.98 -9.07 -25.14
CA ARG A 325 20.37 -9.92 -26.27
C ARG A 325 19.60 -9.60 -27.55
N LYS A 326 18.33 -9.20 -27.41
CA LYS A 326 17.43 -8.90 -28.52
C LYS A 326 17.61 -7.47 -29.04
N ASP A 327 17.61 -6.51 -28.13
CA ASP A 327 17.42 -5.09 -28.44
C ASP A 327 18.71 -4.25 -28.21
N GLY A 328 19.73 -4.83 -27.58
CA GLY A 328 20.97 -4.15 -27.18
C GLY A 328 20.95 -3.67 -25.72
N PRO A 329 22.11 -3.28 -25.14
CA PRO A 329 22.15 -2.80 -23.76
C PRO A 329 21.54 -1.40 -23.64
N PRO A 330 21.02 -1.05 -22.44
CA PRO A 330 20.46 0.27 -22.19
C PRO A 330 21.51 1.37 -22.33
N ASP A 331 21.10 2.56 -22.74
CA ASP A 331 21.95 3.75 -22.92
C ASP A 331 21.58 4.91 -21.96
N HIS A 332 20.60 4.70 -21.09
CA HIS A 332 20.17 5.58 -20.00
C HIS A 332 19.71 4.74 -18.79
N LEU A 333 19.58 5.38 -17.62
CA LEU A 333 18.97 4.73 -16.45
C LEU A 333 17.44 4.75 -16.59
N PRO A 334 16.72 3.75 -16.04
CA PRO A 334 15.27 3.74 -16.09
C PRO A 334 14.65 5.04 -15.57
N THR A 335 13.69 5.56 -16.32
CA THR A 335 12.91 6.73 -15.93
C THR A 335 11.76 6.34 -15.00
N ALA A 336 11.07 7.34 -14.45
CA ALA A 336 9.86 7.09 -13.66
C ALA A 336 8.76 6.41 -14.51
N ASP A 337 8.63 6.81 -15.78
CA ASP A 337 7.63 6.24 -16.70
C ASP A 337 7.94 4.77 -17.03
N ASP A 338 9.23 4.40 -17.15
CA ASP A 338 9.64 3.00 -17.40
C ASP A 338 9.32 2.06 -16.23
N LEU A 339 9.24 2.62 -15.02
CA LEU A 339 8.97 1.92 -13.76
C LEU A 339 7.53 2.11 -13.26
N ALA A 340 6.67 2.78 -14.04
CA ALA A 340 5.26 2.91 -13.70
C ALA A 340 4.57 1.53 -13.64
N PRO A 341 3.64 1.28 -12.70
CA PRO A 341 2.97 -0.02 -12.58
C PRO A 341 2.26 -0.52 -13.86
N THR A 342 1.88 0.40 -14.74
CA THR A 342 1.22 0.13 -16.03
C THR A 342 2.19 -0.10 -17.20
N ALA A 343 3.51 0.06 -16.98
CA ALA A 343 4.51 -0.04 -18.03
C ALA A 343 4.71 -1.49 -18.52
N ALA A 344 4.88 -1.65 -19.83
CA ALA A 344 5.11 -2.97 -20.42
C ALA A 344 6.50 -3.51 -20.08
N GLY A 345 6.58 -4.78 -19.68
CA GLY A 345 7.85 -5.43 -19.37
C GLY A 345 8.53 -4.92 -18.10
N LEU A 346 7.73 -4.49 -17.13
CA LEU A 346 8.13 -3.94 -15.84
C LEU A 346 9.20 -4.80 -15.13
N GLY A 347 9.05 -6.12 -15.13
CA GLY A 347 10.01 -7.03 -14.51
C GLY A 347 11.46 -6.86 -15.01
N ALA A 348 11.66 -6.70 -16.33
CA ALA A 348 13.00 -6.46 -16.86
C ALA A 348 13.52 -5.05 -16.53
N THR A 349 12.65 -4.05 -16.39
CA THR A 349 13.06 -2.70 -16.00
C THR A 349 13.49 -2.64 -14.52
N TYR A 350 12.81 -3.37 -13.62
CA TYR A 350 13.28 -3.55 -12.25
C TYR A 350 14.64 -4.26 -12.20
N GLU A 351 14.80 -5.35 -12.97
CA GLU A 351 16.08 -6.04 -13.09
C GLU A 351 17.19 -5.09 -13.66
N GLU A 352 16.84 -4.16 -14.54
CA GLU A 352 17.74 -3.13 -15.05
C GLU A 352 18.18 -2.13 -13.97
N ALA A 353 17.23 -1.60 -13.19
CA ALA A 353 17.48 -0.74 -12.05
C ALA A 353 18.39 -1.43 -11.00
N TRP A 354 18.11 -2.71 -10.70
CA TRP A 354 18.96 -3.54 -9.86
C TRP A 354 20.38 -3.72 -10.43
N LEU A 355 20.52 -3.96 -11.74
CA LEU A 355 21.84 -4.07 -12.37
C LEU A 355 22.65 -2.76 -12.23
N ALA A 356 21.98 -1.60 -12.24
CA ALA A 356 22.65 -0.31 -12.04
C ALA A 356 23.19 -0.17 -10.60
N THR A 357 22.38 -0.42 -9.57
CA THR A 357 22.82 -0.34 -8.16
C THR A 357 23.86 -1.42 -7.84
N ARG A 358 23.69 -2.63 -8.35
CA ARG A 358 24.71 -3.69 -8.29
C ARG A 358 26.02 -3.23 -8.92
N PHE A 359 25.99 -2.55 -10.06
CA PHE A 359 27.20 -2.06 -10.71
C PHE A 359 27.90 -0.96 -9.90
N ILE A 360 27.15 -0.10 -9.17
CA ILE A 360 27.73 0.84 -8.20
C ILE A 360 28.47 0.06 -7.11
N ALA A 361 27.82 -0.90 -6.47
CA ALA A 361 28.44 -1.68 -5.40
C ALA A 361 29.68 -2.47 -5.87
N GLN A 362 29.66 -2.97 -7.11
CA GLN A 362 30.80 -3.69 -7.69
C GLN A 362 31.97 -2.78 -8.04
N SER A 363 31.69 -1.60 -8.58
CA SER A 363 32.74 -0.68 -9.06
C SER A 363 33.32 0.20 -7.95
N TYR A 364 32.51 0.53 -6.94
CA TYR A 364 32.85 1.52 -5.91
C TYR A 364 32.76 0.95 -4.48
N GLY A 365 32.20 -0.26 -4.31
CA GLY A 365 31.98 -0.90 -3.01
C GLY A 365 30.58 -0.64 -2.43
N GLU A 366 30.06 -1.59 -1.66
CA GLU A 366 28.73 -1.52 -1.01
C GLU A 366 28.57 -0.26 -0.15
N LYS A 367 29.61 0.11 0.62
CA LYS A 367 29.60 1.35 1.42
C LYS A 367 29.39 2.62 0.60
N LYS A 368 29.89 2.65 -0.64
CA LYS A 368 29.68 3.78 -1.56
C LYS A 368 28.29 3.77 -2.18
N LEU A 369 27.69 2.60 -2.40
CA LEU A 369 26.28 2.50 -2.78
C LEU A 369 25.37 3.03 -1.67
N VAL A 370 25.58 2.62 -0.42
CA VAL A 370 24.81 3.12 0.74
C VAL A 370 24.99 4.64 0.87
N ALA A 371 26.24 5.14 0.83
CA ALA A 371 26.49 6.58 0.89
C ALA A 371 25.89 7.37 -0.30
N PHE A 372 25.77 6.74 -1.47
CA PHE A 372 25.12 7.36 -2.63
C PHE A 372 23.61 7.44 -2.42
N TYR A 373 23.00 6.37 -1.90
CA TYR A 373 21.59 6.35 -1.51
C TYR A 373 21.29 7.43 -0.45
N ASP A 374 22.03 7.42 0.67
CA ASP A 374 21.87 8.37 1.78
C ASP A 374 22.05 9.83 1.32
N ALA A 375 22.96 10.09 0.38
CA ALA A 375 23.17 11.44 -0.15
C ALA A 375 21.96 11.93 -0.96
N VAL A 376 21.37 11.05 -1.78
CA VAL A 376 20.21 11.39 -2.61
C VAL A 376 18.96 11.53 -1.76
N ASP A 377 18.77 10.61 -0.80
CA ASP A 377 17.73 10.71 0.22
C ASP A 377 17.81 12.03 1.01
N GLY A 378 19.02 12.44 1.40
CA GLY A 378 19.29 13.74 2.04
C GLY A 378 19.11 14.98 1.13
N GLY A 379 18.57 14.83 -0.08
CA GLY A 379 18.23 15.93 -0.99
C GLY A 379 19.30 16.28 -2.03
N THR A 380 20.41 15.54 -2.10
CA THR A 380 21.40 15.74 -3.18
C THR A 380 20.83 15.20 -4.49
N SER A 381 20.92 15.94 -5.60
CA SER A 381 20.48 15.36 -6.88
C SER A 381 21.34 14.16 -7.25
N ALA A 382 20.76 13.13 -7.88
CA ALA A 382 21.52 11.94 -8.28
C ALA A 382 22.75 12.29 -9.13
N GLU A 383 22.64 13.29 -10.01
CA GLU A 383 23.75 13.79 -10.82
C GLU A 383 24.90 14.37 -9.98
N GLN A 384 24.58 15.10 -8.91
CA GLN A 384 25.56 15.61 -7.96
C GLN A 384 26.16 14.49 -7.11
N ALA A 385 25.34 13.54 -6.66
CA ALA A 385 25.79 12.38 -5.88
C ALA A 385 26.79 11.51 -6.68
N PHE A 386 26.62 11.38 -8.01
CA PHE A 386 27.60 10.69 -8.86
C PHE A 386 28.99 11.33 -8.75
N ARG A 387 29.04 12.67 -8.75
CA ARG A 387 30.31 13.42 -8.65
C ARG A 387 30.90 13.35 -7.25
N GLN A 388 30.09 13.65 -6.23
CA GLN A 388 30.56 13.81 -4.86
C GLN A 388 30.87 12.48 -4.17
N VAL A 389 30.05 11.46 -4.39
CA VAL A 389 30.17 10.17 -3.71
C VAL A 389 31.01 9.19 -4.52
N LEU A 390 30.75 9.08 -5.83
CA LEU A 390 31.37 8.09 -6.70
C LEU A 390 32.57 8.61 -7.51
N GLY A 391 32.79 9.93 -7.54
CA GLY A 391 33.91 10.53 -8.28
C GLY A 391 33.79 10.40 -9.80
N THR A 392 32.56 10.29 -10.33
CA THR A 392 32.29 10.13 -11.77
C THR A 392 31.12 11.04 -12.19
N THR A 393 30.86 11.15 -13.49
CA THR A 393 29.59 11.70 -14.01
C THR A 393 28.58 10.57 -14.23
N GLN A 394 27.29 10.91 -14.22
CA GLN A 394 26.22 9.96 -14.58
C GLN A 394 26.40 9.42 -16.01
N ALA A 395 26.76 10.27 -16.97
CA ALA A 395 27.01 9.84 -18.35
C ALA A 395 28.17 8.82 -18.46
N ALA A 396 29.27 9.05 -17.74
CA ALA A 396 30.39 8.10 -17.71
C ALA A 396 30.01 6.80 -17.00
N PHE A 397 29.18 6.88 -15.95
CA PHE A 397 28.63 5.70 -15.28
C PHE A 397 27.77 4.86 -16.23
N VAL A 398 26.78 5.47 -16.89
CA VAL A 398 25.86 4.79 -17.81
C VAL A 398 26.62 4.08 -18.93
N LYS A 399 27.62 4.73 -19.52
CA LYS A 399 28.47 4.10 -20.55
C LYS A 399 29.15 2.81 -20.06
N ARG A 400 29.66 2.82 -18.83
CA ARG A 400 30.38 1.67 -18.24
C ARG A 400 29.41 0.57 -17.81
N TRP A 401 28.30 0.92 -17.18
CA TRP A 401 27.25 0.01 -16.77
C TRP A 401 26.60 -0.69 -17.97
N SER A 402 26.26 0.05 -19.03
CA SER A 402 25.75 -0.50 -20.29
C SER A 402 26.69 -1.55 -20.89
N ALA A 403 28.01 -1.30 -20.85
CA ALA A 403 29.01 -2.25 -21.30
C ALA A 403 29.09 -3.51 -20.40
N ASP A 404 28.98 -3.36 -19.08
CA ASP A 404 28.90 -4.49 -18.13
C ASP A 404 27.66 -5.36 -18.38
N SER A 405 26.48 -4.73 -18.52
CA SER A 405 25.23 -5.42 -18.82
C SER A 405 25.28 -6.18 -20.15
N ARG A 406 25.92 -5.61 -21.18
CA ARG A 406 26.21 -6.31 -22.44
C ARG A 406 27.12 -7.53 -22.24
N ASN A 407 28.17 -7.41 -21.45
CA ASN A 407 29.10 -8.51 -21.17
C ASN A 407 28.40 -9.64 -20.38
N LEU A 408 27.59 -9.29 -19.39
CA LEU A 408 26.73 -10.24 -18.66
C LEU A 408 25.81 -10.98 -19.63
N ALA A 409 25.16 -10.29 -20.56
CA ALA A 409 24.26 -10.91 -21.53
C ALA A 409 24.98 -11.89 -22.48
N ARG A 410 26.22 -11.56 -22.91
CA ARG A 410 27.03 -12.38 -23.83
C ARG A 410 27.60 -13.64 -23.19
N ALA A 411 28.14 -13.54 -21.98
CA ALA A 411 28.78 -14.68 -21.32
C ALA A 411 27.81 -15.82 -20.93
N GLY A 412 26.51 -15.66 -21.17
CA GLY A 412 25.52 -16.74 -21.06
C GLY A 412 25.39 -17.62 -22.32
N VAL A 413 25.87 -17.16 -23.47
CA VAL A 413 25.81 -17.90 -24.75
C VAL A 413 26.98 -18.87 -24.90
N SER A 414 28.14 -18.54 -24.32
CA SER A 414 29.36 -19.37 -24.40
C SER A 414 29.29 -20.65 -23.57
N GLY A 415 28.30 -20.80 -22.68
CA GLY A 415 28.12 -21.99 -21.82
C GLY A 415 27.14 -23.03 -22.36
N SER A 416 26.48 -22.80 -23.50
CA SER A 416 25.47 -23.69 -24.07
C SER A 416 25.87 -24.37 -25.38
N VAL A 417 27.14 -24.26 -25.79
CA VAL A 417 27.67 -24.87 -27.05
C VAL A 417 28.71 -25.96 -26.76
N GLY A 418 28.81 -26.43 -25.52
CA GLY A 418 29.71 -27.54 -25.15
C GLY A 418 29.09 -28.42 -24.09
N GLY A 419 28.35 -29.44 -24.52
CA GLY A 419 27.76 -30.48 -23.68
C GLY A 419 27.22 -31.59 -24.56
#